data_AF-X0X9L5-F1
#
_entry.id   AF-X0X9L5-F1
#
_cell.length_a   1.000
_cell.length_b   1.000
_cell.length_c   1.000
_cell.angle_alpha   90.00
_cell.angle_beta   90.00
_cell.angle_gamma   90.00
#
_symmetry.space_group_name_H-M   'P 1'
#
loop_
_entity.id
_entity.type
_entity.pdbx_description
1 polymer ?
#
loop_
_entity_poly.entity_id
_entity_poly.type
_entity_poly.pdbx_seq_one_letter_code
_entity_poly.pdbx_strand_id
1 'polypeptide(L)'
;YQLCSGDMNPTRLGRLVTLLGLYKRKHFRQKTSGSRFLNEMASRMEAQAVSPEGFEKYSLPMLHKATQRVADFLDKVPPSRLGPLRGMAEQVKEAVEQFEAFAKKGEDEYYTFRPFMVDNRYVFRADNTRALFQRIDPADRELLPWSPETIDWYDYWLNIHLPGLRKWVFPRLEEGDKPKPRRVYTYASLIELFNAATKNHAGRVALRIERKGREERYTYGDLRECALRAAGFLTEKGVKAGERVGLLSG
;
A
#
# COMPACT_ATOMS: atom_id res chain seq x y z
N TYR A 1 13.47 5.55 -30.22
CA TYR A 1 12.58 6.56 -30.81
C TYR A 1 12.44 7.83 -29.99
N GLN A 2 12.28 7.80 -28.66
CA GLN A 2 12.05 9.02 -27.88
C GLN A 2 13.14 9.28 -26.85
N LEU A 3 14.31 9.65 -27.35
CA LEU A 3 15.37 10.18 -26.48
C LEU A 3 15.19 11.70 -26.42
N CYS A 4 15.09 12.23 -25.19
CA CYS A 4 15.22 13.65 -24.89
C CYS A 4 14.19 14.62 -25.51
N SER A 5 12.93 14.24 -25.73
CA SER A 5 11.90 15.20 -26.19
C SER A 5 11.62 16.36 -25.22
N GLY A 6 12.01 16.23 -23.95
CA GLY A 6 11.78 17.23 -22.91
C GLY A 6 12.48 18.58 -23.14
N ASP A 7 13.40 18.69 -24.09
CA ASP A 7 14.11 19.94 -24.36
C ASP A 7 13.52 20.75 -25.54
N MET A 8 13.00 20.08 -26.57
CA MET A 8 12.37 20.71 -27.76
C MET A 8 10.84 20.69 -27.71
N ASN A 9 10.25 19.60 -27.23
CA ASN A 9 8.80 19.42 -27.15
C ASN A 9 8.41 18.89 -25.76
N PRO A 10 8.59 19.70 -24.69
CA PRO A 10 8.24 19.29 -23.35
C PRO A 10 6.73 19.13 -23.16
N THR A 11 6.33 18.06 -22.47
CA THR A 11 4.97 17.92 -21.94
C THR A 11 4.96 18.31 -20.46
N ARG A 12 3.94 19.08 -20.06
CA ARG A 12 3.78 19.53 -18.66
C ARG A 12 2.97 18.52 -17.87
N LEU A 13 3.26 18.38 -16.57
CA LEU A 13 2.55 17.46 -15.69
C LEU A 13 1.03 17.65 -15.74
N GLY A 14 0.54 18.90 -15.75
CA GLY A 14 -0.89 19.18 -15.87
C GLY A 14 -1.52 18.58 -17.14
N ARG A 15 -0.82 18.65 -18.29
CA ARG A 15 -1.27 18.01 -19.54
C ARG A 15 -1.29 16.50 -19.41
N LEU A 16 -0.28 15.89 -18.78
CA LEU A 16 -0.23 14.44 -18.55
C LEU A 16 -1.40 13.96 -17.70
N VAL A 17 -1.73 14.70 -16.63
CA VAL A 17 -2.88 14.41 -15.78
C VAL A 17 -4.19 14.48 -16.58
N THR A 18 -4.35 15.48 -17.45
CA THR A 18 -5.51 15.55 -18.37
C THR A 18 -5.59 14.35 -19.32
N LEU A 19 -4.46 13.92 -19.90
CA LEU A 19 -4.40 12.76 -20.79
C LEU A 19 -4.73 11.45 -20.06
N LEU A 20 -4.25 11.31 -18.81
CA LEU A 20 -4.60 10.19 -17.94
C LEU A 20 -6.11 10.15 -17.67
N GLY A 21 -6.72 11.29 -17.34
CA GLY A 21 -8.17 11.42 -17.16
C GLY A 21 -8.96 11.04 -18.43
N LEU A 22 -8.52 11.52 -19.60
CA LEU A 22 -9.10 11.15 -20.89
C LEU A 22 -9.05 9.64 -21.15
N TYR A 23 -7.90 9.02 -20.93
CA TYR A 23 -7.73 7.58 -21.08
C TYR A 23 -8.61 6.78 -20.11
N LYS A 24 -8.68 7.21 -18.85
CA LYS A 24 -9.54 6.60 -17.83
C LYS A 24 -11.01 6.65 -18.28
N ARG A 25 -11.50 7.82 -18.70
CA ARG A 25 -12.86 7.97 -19.24
C ARG A 25 -13.13 7.04 -20.43
N LYS A 26 -12.22 7.01 -21.42
CA LYS A 26 -12.34 6.13 -22.59
C LYS A 26 -12.41 4.66 -22.18
N HIS A 27 -11.58 4.25 -21.23
CA HIS A 27 -11.53 2.88 -20.75
C HIS A 27 -12.80 2.46 -20.00
N PHE A 28 -13.26 3.25 -19.02
CA PHE A 28 -14.44 2.91 -18.23
C PHE A 28 -15.73 2.96 -19.05
N ARG A 29 -15.81 3.79 -20.11
CA ARG A 29 -16.91 3.76 -21.08
C ARG A 29 -16.94 2.47 -21.92
N GLN A 30 -15.78 1.90 -22.23
CA GLN A 30 -15.65 0.68 -23.02
C GLN A 30 -15.73 -0.60 -22.18
N LYS A 31 -15.61 -0.49 -20.85
CA LYS A 31 -15.65 -1.63 -19.93
C LYS A 31 -17.09 -2.11 -19.75
N THR A 32 -17.41 -3.26 -20.33
CA THR A 32 -18.73 -3.93 -20.23
C THR A 32 -18.88 -4.81 -18.98
N SER A 33 -17.83 -4.97 -18.16
CA SER A 33 -17.88 -5.74 -16.91
C SER A 33 -18.08 -4.85 -15.67
N GLY A 34 -18.95 -5.29 -14.76
CA GLY A 34 -19.33 -4.57 -13.53
C GLY A 34 -20.62 -3.75 -13.65
N SER A 35 -21.08 -3.16 -12.55
CA SER A 35 -22.28 -2.32 -12.55
C SER A 35 -22.04 -1.03 -13.35
N ARG A 36 -22.92 -0.75 -14.31
CA ARG A 36 -22.86 0.43 -15.19
C ARG A 36 -22.77 1.75 -14.39
N PHE A 37 -23.48 1.83 -13.27
CA PHE A 37 -23.50 2.98 -12.38
C PHE A 37 -22.16 3.20 -11.65
N LEU A 38 -21.55 2.13 -11.12
CA LEU A 38 -20.24 2.19 -10.47
C LEU A 38 -19.13 2.53 -11.45
N ASN A 39 -19.18 1.98 -12.67
CA ASN A 39 -18.24 2.30 -13.73
C ASN A 39 -18.38 3.76 -14.18
N GLU A 40 -19.60 4.31 -14.21
CA GLU A 40 -19.85 5.70 -14.54
C GLU A 40 -19.32 6.64 -13.45
N MET A 41 -19.56 6.35 -12.16
CA MET A 41 -18.97 7.12 -11.05
C MET A 41 -17.44 7.04 -11.05
N ALA A 42 -16.85 5.85 -11.20
CA ALA A 42 -15.41 5.66 -11.26
C ALA A 42 -14.77 6.39 -12.46
N SER A 43 -15.49 6.49 -13.59
CA SER A 43 -15.06 7.25 -14.76
C SER A 43 -14.99 8.77 -14.52
N ARG A 44 -15.77 9.28 -13.55
CA ARG A 44 -15.84 10.69 -13.17
C ARG A 44 -14.90 11.06 -12.03
N MET A 45 -14.36 10.07 -11.32
CA MET A 45 -13.27 10.28 -10.36
C MET A 45 -11.96 10.52 -11.13
N GLU A 46 -11.67 11.75 -11.47
CA GLU A 46 -10.46 12.11 -12.20
C GLU A 46 -9.36 12.54 -11.24
N ALA A 47 -8.13 12.11 -11.53
CA ALA A 47 -6.96 12.73 -10.94
C ALA A 47 -6.93 14.18 -11.46
N GLN A 48 -7.01 15.14 -10.55
CA GLN A 48 -6.87 16.55 -10.88
C GLN A 48 -5.49 17.01 -10.47
N ALA A 49 -4.81 17.74 -11.35
CA ALA A 49 -3.58 18.42 -10.98
C ALA A 49 -3.95 19.58 -10.04
N VAL A 50 -3.74 19.37 -8.74
CA VAL A 50 -3.92 20.39 -7.71
C VAL A 50 -2.58 21.08 -7.43
N SER A 51 -2.63 22.37 -7.09
CA SER A 51 -1.43 23.05 -6.60
C SER A 51 -1.00 22.44 -5.26
N PRO A 52 0.29 22.54 -4.88
CA PRO A 52 0.79 22.07 -3.59
C PRO A 52 0.01 22.64 -2.40
N GLU A 53 -0.32 23.94 -2.42
CA GLU A 53 -1.11 24.56 -1.35
C GLU A 53 -2.55 24.07 -1.34
N GLY A 54 -3.10 23.73 -2.51
CA GLY A 54 -4.42 23.12 -2.63
C GLY A 54 -4.45 21.70 -2.08
N PHE A 55 -3.40 20.89 -2.31
CA PHE A 55 -3.34 19.55 -1.78
C PHE A 55 -3.36 19.56 -0.25
N GLU A 56 -2.41 20.24 0.41
CA GLU A 56 -2.31 20.30 1.87
C GLU A 56 -3.56 20.92 2.54
N LYS A 57 -4.20 21.92 1.90
CA LYS A 57 -5.37 22.62 2.44
C LYS A 57 -6.69 21.89 2.26
N TYR A 58 -6.82 21.01 1.26
CA TYR A 58 -8.10 20.36 0.95
C TYR A 58 -8.11 18.86 1.25
N SER A 59 -7.00 18.13 1.15
CA SER A 59 -6.99 16.67 1.37
C SER A 59 -7.14 16.31 2.86
N LEU A 60 -6.34 16.92 3.73
CA LEU A 60 -6.34 16.65 5.18
C LEU A 60 -7.65 17.07 5.88
N PRO A 61 -8.23 18.27 5.61
CA PRO A 61 -9.52 18.63 6.23
C PRO A 61 -10.69 17.84 5.66
N MET A 62 -10.60 17.33 4.42
CA MET A 62 -11.66 16.51 3.83
C MET A 62 -11.71 15.11 4.48
N LEU A 63 -10.54 14.52 4.76
CA LEU A 63 -10.42 13.30 5.59
C LEU A 63 -11.04 13.50 6.98
N HIS A 64 -10.67 14.58 7.66
CA HIS A 64 -11.21 14.91 8.99
C HIS A 64 -12.73 15.15 8.99
N LYS A 65 -13.26 15.85 7.98
CA LYS A 65 -14.71 16.05 7.83
C LYS A 65 -15.47 14.77 7.52
N ALA A 66 -14.88 13.87 6.74
CA ALA A 66 -15.48 12.57 6.44
C ALA A 66 -15.55 11.69 7.69
N THR A 67 -14.47 11.62 8.47
CA THR A 67 -14.43 10.90 9.76
C THR A 67 -15.40 11.49 10.78
N GLN A 68 -15.46 12.82 10.93
CA GLN A 68 -16.43 13.49 11.82
C GLN A 68 -17.88 13.15 11.46
N ARG A 69 -18.24 13.18 10.17
CA ARG A 69 -19.61 12.84 9.73
C ARG A 69 -19.99 11.39 10.02
N VAL A 70 -19.04 10.47 10.00
CA VAL A 70 -19.29 9.07 10.38
C VAL A 70 -19.44 8.93 11.89
N ALA A 71 -18.63 9.62 12.68
CA ALA A 71 -18.82 9.71 14.13
C ALA A 71 -20.22 10.26 14.46
N ASP A 72 -20.61 11.39 13.86
CA ASP A 72 -21.93 12.00 14.04
C ASP A 72 -23.08 11.08 13.61
N PHE A 73 -22.88 10.27 12.56
CA PHE A 73 -23.89 9.32 12.08
C PHE A 73 -24.02 8.12 13.03
N LEU A 74 -22.90 7.59 13.52
CA LEU A 74 -22.86 6.49 14.48
C LEU A 74 -23.42 6.91 15.85
N ASP A 75 -23.12 8.12 16.30
CA ASP A 75 -23.61 8.66 17.58
C ASP A 75 -25.12 8.94 17.57
N LYS A 76 -25.71 9.23 16.39
CA LYS A 76 -27.16 9.44 16.24
C LYS A 76 -27.98 8.15 16.21
N VAL A 77 -27.34 6.98 16.15
CA VAL A 77 -28.04 5.69 16.11
C VAL A 77 -27.83 4.94 17.43
N PRO A 78 -28.84 4.85 18.31
CA PRO A 78 -28.72 4.13 19.57
C PRO A 78 -28.45 2.63 19.33
N PRO A 79 -27.62 1.96 20.16
CA PRO A 79 -27.22 0.55 20.02
C PRO A 79 -28.38 -0.44 19.84
N SER A 80 -29.54 -0.10 20.41
CA SER A 80 -30.78 -0.90 20.38
C SER A 80 -31.56 -0.84 19.06
N ARG A 81 -31.31 0.15 18.18
CA ARG A 81 -31.95 0.28 16.85
C ARG A 81 -31.05 -0.17 15.70
N LEU A 82 -29.84 -0.63 16.00
CA LEU A 82 -28.84 -1.00 14.99
C LEU A 82 -29.16 -2.31 14.24
N GLY A 83 -30.17 -3.09 14.59
CA GLY A 83 -30.46 -4.41 13.99
C GLY A 83 -30.30 -4.51 12.45
N PRO A 84 -31.27 -4.07 11.64
CA PRO A 84 -31.20 -4.15 10.17
C PRO A 84 -30.30 -3.07 9.51
N LEU A 85 -29.95 -2.01 10.24
CA LEU A 85 -29.14 -0.89 9.74
C LEU A 85 -27.63 -1.06 10.02
N ARG A 86 -27.23 -2.04 10.84
CA ARG A 86 -25.84 -2.33 11.18
C ARG A 86 -25.00 -2.67 9.96
N GLY A 87 -25.53 -3.44 9.02
CA GLY A 87 -24.83 -3.71 7.76
C GLY A 87 -24.52 -2.43 6.98
N MET A 88 -25.42 -1.45 7.01
CA MET A 88 -25.21 -0.15 6.36
C MET A 88 -24.19 0.71 7.12
N ALA A 89 -24.22 0.69 8.46
CA ALA A 89 -23.23 1.38 9.29
C ALA A 89 -21.82 0.77 9.12
N GLU A 90 -21.71 -0.55 9.06
CA GLU A 90 -20.46 -1.28 8.79
C GLU A 90 -19.94 -0.96 7.38
N GLN A 91 -20.80 -0.91 6.36
CA GLN A 91 -20.42 -0.49 4.99
C GLN A 91 -19.92 0.96 4.92
N VAL A 92 -20.56 1.89 5.63
CA VAL A 92 -20.12 3.29 5.68
C VAL A 92 -18.78 3.39 6.39
N LYS A 93 -18.59 2.67 7.49
CA LYS A 93 -17.33 2.61 8.22
C LYS A 93 -16.21 2.05 7.33
N GLU A 94 -16.47 0.93 6.66
CA GLU A 94 -15.52 0.31 5.72
C GLU A 94 -15.16 1.26 4.57
N ALA A 95 -16.14 1.97 4.00
CA ALA A 95 -15.90 2.97 2.96
C ALA A 95 -15.01 4.11 3.45
N VAL A 96 -15.16 4.55 4.70
CA VAL A 96 -14.28 5.57 5.30
C VAL A 96 -12.89 5.03 5.57
N GLU A 97 -12.74 3.82 6.10
CA GLU A 97 -11.44 3.19 6.31
C GLU A 97 -10.69 3.00 4.97
N GLN A 98 -11.40 2.58 3.91
CA GLN A 98 -10.84 2.48 2.56
C GLN A 98 -10.44 3.84 2.00
N PHE A 99 -11.25 4.87 2.22
CA PHE A 99 -10.93 6.24 1.81
C PHE A 99 -9.71 6.79 2.56
N GLU A 100 -9.62 6.56 3.87
CA GLU A 100 -8.50 6.96 4.70
C GLU A 100 -7.21 6.27 4.25
N ALA A 101 -7.25 4.95 4.02
CA ALA A 101 -6.11 4.21 3.49
C ALA A 101 -5.69 4.71 2.10
N PHE A 102 -6.64 4.98 1.21
CA PHE A 102 -6.37 5.55 -0.11
C PHE A 102 -5.74 6.94 -0.01
N ALA A 103 -6.30 7.82 0.83
CA ALA A 103 -5.82 9.18 0.98
C ALA A 103 -4.42 9.22 1.63
N LYS A 104 -4.17 8.38 2.64
CA LYS A 104 -2.85 8.22 3.25
C LYS A 104 -1.83 7.69 2.26
N LYS A 105 -2.17 6.65 1.48
CA LYS A 105 -1.29 6.15 0.41
C LYS A 105 -0.99 7.24 -0.62
N GLY A 106 -2.01 8.02 -1.01
CA GLY A 106 -1.83 9.15 -1.93
C GLY A 106 -0.97 10.28 -1.34
N GLU A 107 -1.05 10.53 -0.04
CA GLU A 107 -0.22 11.50 0.67
C GLU A 107 1.25 11.03 0.77
N ASP A 108 1.48 9.77 1.16
CA ASP A 108 2.82 9.17 1.20
C ASP A 108 3.49 9.19 -0.18
N GLU A 109 2.74 8.82 -1.23
CA GLU A 109 3.20 8.91 -2.62
C GLU A 109 3.48 10.36 -3.04
N TYR A 110 2.59 11.29 -2.69
CA TYR A 110 2.79 12.71 -2.97
C TYR A 110 4.09 13.22 -2.37
N TYR A 111 4.33 13.03 -1.06
CA TYR A 111 5.55 13.52 -0.42
C TYR A 111 6.81 12.82 -0.94
N THR A 112 6.73 11.52 -1.23
CA THR A 112 7.85 10.76 -1.80
C THR A 112 8.27 11.33 -3.15
N PHE A 113 7.30 11.71 -4.00
CA PHE A 113 7.57 12.20 -5.34
C PHE A 113 7.57 13.73 -5.48
N ARG A 114 7.23 14.47 -4.41
CA ARG A 114 7.17 15.94 -4.39
C ARG A 114 8.46 16.60 -4.88
N PRO A 115 9.68 16.14 -4.52
CA PRO A 115 10.91 16.73 -5.05
C PRO A 115 10.99 16.64 -6.57
N PHE A 116 10.40 15.61 -7.17
CA PHE A 116 10.46 15.36 -8.61
C PHE A 116 9.35 16.06 -9.40
N MET A 117 8.21 16.35 -8.76
CA MET A 117 7.03 16.92 -9.42
C MET A 117 6.84 18.41 -9.16
N VAL A 118 7.26 18.90 -7.99
CA VAL A 118 6.91 20.22 -7.48
C VAL A 118 8.14 21.03 -7.12
N ASP A 119 8.99 20.50 -6.23
CA ASP A 119 10.02 21.34 -5.60
C ASP A 119 11.16 21.69 -6.56
N ASN A 120 11.42 20.83 -7.57
CA ASN A 120 12.47 21.04 -8.55
C ASN A 120 11.93 21.26 -9.96
N ARG A 121 12.56 22.20 -10.67
CA ARG A 121 12.37 22.38 -12.11
C ARG A 121 13.47 21.64 -12.86
N TYR A 122 13.15 20.45 -13.37
CA TYR A 122 14.06 19.71 -14.24
C TYR A 122 14.08 20.30 -15.63
N VAL A 123 15.28 20.67 -16.09
CA VAL A 123 15.53 21.10 -17.46
C VAL A 123 16.36 20.02 -18.13
N PHE A 124 15.73 19.25 -19.01
CA PHE A 124 16.43 18.29 -19.85
C PHE A 124 17.08 19.03 -21.02
N ARG A 125 18.30 18.63 -21.39
CA ARG A 125 19.04 19.18 -22.54
C ARG A 125 19.69 18.05 -23.33
N ALA A 126 19.60 18.13 -24.64
CA ALA A 126 20.22 17.19 -25.58
C ALA A 126 20.93 17.91 -26.74
N ASP A 127 21.53 19.06 -26.45
CA ASP A 127 22.25 19.89 -27.42
C ASP A 127 23.36 19.10 -28.14
N ASN A 128 24.15 18.34 -27.39
CA ASN A 128 25.22 17.53 -27.96
C ASN A 128 24.67 16.38 -28.81
N THR A 129 23.59 15.73 -28.38
CA THR A 129 22.94 14.66 -29.15
C THR A 129 22.41 15.21 -30.48
N ARG A 130 21.78 16.40 -30.46
CA ARG A 130 21.34 17.09 -31.69
C ARG A 130 22.51 17.44 -32.58
N ALA A 131 23.56 18.02 -32.03
CA ALA A 131 24.74 18.40 -32.79
C ALA A 131 25.40 17.18 -33.45
N LEU A 132 25.42 16.03 -32.77
CA LEU A 132 25.90 14.76 -33.33
C LEU A 132 24.97 14.25 -34.43
N PHE A 133 23.66 14.26 -34.21
CA PHE A 133 22.68 13.82 -35.22
C PHE A 133 22.74 14.68 -36.49
N GLN A 134 22.97 15.99 -36.35
CA GLN A 134 23.17 16.93 -37.45
C GLN A 134 24.48 16.73 -38.22
N ARG A 135 25.41 15.90 -37.73
CA ARG A 135 26.65 15.53 -38.45
C ARG A 135 26.50 14.25 -39.26
N ILE A 136 25.46 13.44 -39.01
CA ILE A 136 25.18 12.21 -39.75
C ILE A 136 24.84 12.57 -41.20
N ASP A 137 25.24 11.75 -42.18
CA ASP A 137 24.85 11.97 -43.57
C ASP A 137 23.32 11.96 -43.72
N PRO A 138 22.69 12.83 -44.55
CA PRO A 138 21.25 12.82 -44.74
C PRO A 138 20.67 11.44 -45.10
N ALA A 139 21.36 10.63 -45.89
CA ALA A 139 20.91 9.29 -46.25
C ALA A 139 20.85 8.34 -45.03
N ASP A 140 21.82 8.45 -44.12
CA ASP A 140 21.87 7.65 -42.89
C ASP A 140 20.88 8.13 -41.83
N ARG A 141 20.50 9.43 -41.84
CA ARG A 141 19.48 9.96 -40.93
C ARG A 141 18.11 9.36 -41.18
N GLU A 142 17.79 9.02 -42.43
CA GLU A 142 16.52 8.35 -42.76
C GLU A 142 16.41 6.95 -42.14
N LEU A 143 17.55 6.27 -41.96
CA LEU A 143 17.64 4.97 -41.28
C LEU A 143 17.53 5.10 -39.75
N LEU A 144 17.74 6.30 -39.21
CA LEU A 144 17.69 6.61 -37.79
C LEU A 144 16.60 7.64 -37.48
N PRO A 145 15.31 7.27 -37.57
CA PRO A 145 14.19 8.16 -37.28
C PRO A 145 14.20 8.63 -35.81
N TRP A 146 14.78 9.81 -35.61
CA TRP A 146 14.81 10.54 -34.36
C TRP A 146 14.34 11.97 -34.59
N SER A 147 13.09 12.23 -34.23
CA SER A 147 12.43 13.52 -34.37
C SER A 147 11.70 13.86 -33.07
N PRO A 148 12.44 14.21 -32.00
CA PRO A 148 11.84 14.51 -30.70
C PRO A 148 10.85 15.68 -30.74
N GLU A 149 11.00 16.59 -31.70
CA GLU A 149 10.12 17.74 -31.93
C GLU A 149 8.74 17.36 -32.46
N THR A 150 8.63 16.27 -33.24
CA THR A 150 7.37 15.87 -33.90
C THR A 150 6.52 14.90 -33.10
N ILE A 151 6.93 14.57 -31.87
CA ILE A 151 6.16 13.66 -31.02
C ILE A 151 4.74 14.19 -30.76
N ASP A 152 3.75 13.39 -31.15
CA ASP A 152 2.38 13.58 -30.69
C ASP A 152 2.21 12.97 -29.30
N TRP A 153 2.26 13.83 -28.28
CA TRP A 153 2.05 13.42 -26.90
C TRP A 153 0.66 12.82 -26.64
N TYR A 154 -0.38 13.22 -27.38
CA TYR A 154 -1.71 12.65 -27.21
C TYR A 154 -1.74 11.20 -27.69
N ASP A 155 -1.31 10.96 -28.94
CA ASP A 155 -1.27 9.62 -29.52
C ASP A 155 -0.35 8.70 -28.72
N TYR A 156 0.88 9.17 -28.43
CA TYR A 156 1.84 8.42 -27.64
C TYR A 156 1.29 8.02 -26.28
N TRP A 157 0.65 8.93 -25.53
CA TRP A 157 0.12 8.58 -24.21
C TRP A 157 -1.07 7.63 -24.26
N LEU A 158 -2.07 7.92 -25.11
CA LEU A 158 -3.33 7.19 -25.09
C LEU A 158 -3.23 5.83 -25.79
N ASN A 159 -2.42 5.73 -26.85
CA ASN A 159 -2.37 4.55 -27.72
C ASN A 159 -1.11 3.71 -27.52
N ILE A 160 -0.04 4.25 -26.94
CA ILE A 160 1.23 3.53 -26.74
C ILE A 160 1.56 3.36 -25.25
N HIS A 161 1.77 4.46 -24.52
CA HIS A 161 2.28 4.44 -23.15
C HIS A 161 1.31 3.81 -22.14
N LEU A 162 0.09 4.34 -22.02
CA LEU A 162 -0.89 3.84 -21.06
C LEU A 162 -1.34 2.38 -21.35
N PRO A 163 -1.58 1.99 -22.62
CA PRO A 163 -1.80 0.58 -22.96
C PRO A 163 -0.61 -0.32 -22.62
N GLY A 164 0.62 0.16 -22.83
CA GLY A 164 1.84 -0.56 -22.47
C GLY A 164 1.94 -0.78 -20.96
N LEU A 165 1.71 0.25 -20.15
CA LEU A 165 1.69 0.14 -18.69
C LEU A 165 0.64 -0.87 -18.22
N ARG A 166 -0.57 -0.83 -18.81
CA ARG A 166 -1.63 -1.79 -18.48
C ARG A 166 -1.24 -3.22 -18.80
N LYS A 167 -0.60 -3.45 -19.94
CA LYS A 167 -0.23 -4.81 -20.36
C LYS A 167 0.92 -5.38 -19.54
N TRP A 168 1.90 -4.55 -19.17
CA TRP A 168 3.20 -5.04 -18.69
C TRP A 168 3.54 -4.63 -17.24
N VAL A 169 2.99 -3.53 -16.74
CA VAL A 169 3.37 -2.94 -15.43
C VAL A 169 2.28 -3.16 -14.40
N PHE A 170 1.03 -2.77 -14.68
CA PHE A 170 -0.06 -2.84 -13.71
C PHE A 170 -0.30 -4.25 -13.14
N PRO A 171 -0.28 -5.34 -13.93
CA PRO A 171 -0.49 -6.68 -13.38
C PRO A 171 0.56 -7.05 -12.31
N ARG A 172 1.81 -6.61 -12.49
CA ARG A 172 2.90 -6.88 -11.54
C ARG A 172 2.77 -6.04 -10.26
N LEU A 173 2.31 -4.80 -10.39
CA LEU A 173 2.03 -3.95 -9.22
C LEU A 173 0.86 -4.52 -8.41
N GLU A 174 -0.21 -4.95 -9.08
CA GLU A 174 -1.37 -5.58 -8.45
C GLU A 174 -1.01 -6.91 -7.76
N GLU A 175 -0.08 -7.69 -8.32
CA GLU A 175 0.47 -8.88 -7.65
C GLU A 175 1.23 -8.56 -6.37
N GLY A 176 1.98 -7.45 -6.34
CA GLY A 176 2.71 -6.97 -5.16
C GLY A 176 1.79 -6.44 -4.06
N ASP A 177 0.68 -5.79 -4.44
CA ASP A 177 -0.31 -5.19 -3.53
C ASP A 177 -1.32 -6.21 -2.98
N LYS A 178 -1.41 -7.43 -3.54
CA LYS A 178 -2.23 -8.49 -2.95
C LYS A 178 -1.76 -8.74 -1.52
N PRO A 179 -2.66 -8.68 -0.52
CA PRO A 179 -2.28 -8.94 0.86
C PRO A 179 -1.67 -10.34 0.90
N LYS A 180 -0.36 -10.41 1.12
CA LYS A 180 0.33 -11.68 1.35
C LYS A 180 -0.41 -12.32 2.53
N PRO A 181 -0.96 -13.53 2.39
CA PRO A 181 -1.69 -14.16 3.48
C PRO A 181 -0.74 -14.14 4.67
N ARG A 182 -1.12 -13.42 5.74
CA ARG A 182 -0.37 -13.49 6.99
C ARG A 182 -0.38 -14.97 7.33
N ARG A 183 0.77 -15.63 7.23
CA ARG A 183 0.98 -16.93 7.87
C ARG A 183 0.98 -16.66 9.37
N VAL A 184 -0.21 -16.38 9.92
CA VAL A 184 -0.46 -16.63 11.32
C VAL A 184 -0.35 -18.15 11.40
N TYR A 185 0.77 -18.65 11.93
CA TYR A 185 0.84 -20.05 12.30
C TYR A 185 -0.15 -20.18 13.45
N THR A 186 -1.39 -20.53 13.14
CA THR A 186 -2.44 -20.74 14.14
C THR A 186 -2.10 -22.04 14.82
N TYR A 187 -1.32 -21.98 15.90
CA TYR A 187 -1.09 -23.14 16.75
C TYR A 187 -2.44 -23.56 17.34
N ALA A 188 -2.75 -24.86 17.31
CA ALA A 188 -4.03 -25.39 17.80
C ALA A 188 -4.17 -25.25 19.31
N SER A 189 -3.07 -25.06 20.04
CA SER A 189 -3.06 -24.80 21.48
C SER A 189 -1.84 -24.00 21.92
N LEU A 190 -1.92 -23.40 23.12
CA LEU A 190 -0.77 -22.77 23.77
C LEU A 190 0.40 -23.75 23.97
N ILE A 191 0.10 -25.05 24.16
CA ILE A 191 1.12 -26.09 24.29
C ILE A 191 1.85 -26.32 22.96
N GLU A 192 1.14 -26.30 21.84
CA GLU A 192 1.75 -26.42 20.52
C GLU A 192 2.63 -25.20 20.20
N LEU A 193 2.13 -23.98 20.50
CA LEU A 193 2.91 -22.76 20.41
C LEU A 193 4.18 -22.85 21.27
N PHE A 194 4.05 -23.28 22.52
CA PHE A 194 5.17 -23.43 23.45
C PHE A 194 6.21 -24.44 22.93
N ASN A 195 5.77 -25.61 22.47
CA ASN A 195 6.67 -26.64 21.93
C ASN A 195 7.37 -26.17 20.64
N ALA A 196 6.65 -25.49 19.75
CA ALA A 196 7.23 -24.97 18.51
C ALA A 196 8.25 -23.85 18.79
N ALA A 197 7.92 -22.90 19.65
CA ALA A 197 8.81 -21.80 20.02
C ALA A 197 10.07 -22.33 20.72
N THR A 198 9.92 -23.24 21.68
CA THR A 198 11.04 -23.79 22.45
C THR A 198 11.94 -24.71 21.63
N LYS A 199 11.40 -25.39 20.61
CA LYS A 199 12.18 -26.18 19.64
C LYS A 199 12.92 -25.30 18.64
N ASN A 200 12.23 -24.34 18.02
CA ASN A 200 12.79 -23.53 16.93
C ASN A 200 13.79 -22.47 17.41
N HIS A 201 13.69 -22.06 18.67
CA HIS A 201 14.50 -20.98 19.25
C HIS A 201 15.25 -21.39 20.51
N ALA A 202 15.53 -22.69 20.69
CA ALA A 202 16.09 -23.26 21.92
C ALA A 202 17.26 -22.46 22.52
N GLY A 203 18.23 -22.02 21.71
CA GLY A 203 19.40 -21.26 22.17
C GLY A 203 19.19 -19.77 22.42
N ARG A 204 17.99 -19.21 22.18
CA ARG A 204 17.70 -17.79 22.41
C ARG A 204 17.21 -17.56 23.84
N VAL A 205 17.59 -16.43 24.41
CA VAL A 205 17.11 -16.01 25.74
C VAL A 205 15.62 -15.73 25.69
N ALA A 206 14.86 -16.38 26.57
CA ALA A 206 13.42 -16.22 26.73
C ALA A 206 13.06 -15.34 27.93
N LEU A 207 13.79 -15.50 29.05
CA LEU A 207 13.54 -14.78 30.31
C LEU A 207 14.85 -14.29 30.91
N ARG A 208 14.79 -13.12 31.54
CA ARG A 208 15.84 -12.57 32.40
C ARG A 208 15.19 -12.19 33.72
N ILE A 209 15.70 -12.71 34.82
CA ILE A 209 15.13 -12.53 36.14
C ILE A 209 16.25 -12.09 37.07
N GLU A 210 16.02 -11.03 37.83
CA GLU A 210 16.97 -10.61 38.85
C GLU A 210 16.58 -11.22 40.20
N ARG A 211 17.51 -11.95 40.82
CA ARG A 211 17.31 -12.61 42.12
C ARG A 211 18.52 -12.37 43.01
N LYS A 212 18.30 -11.84 44.22
CA LYS A 212 19.36 -11.59 45.22
C LYS A 212 20.56 -10.81 44.64
N GLY A 213 20.30 -9.82 43.78
CA GLY A 213 21.31 -8.99 43.14
C GLY A 213 22.11 -9.68 42.01
N ARG A 214 21.63 -10.82 41.50
CA ARG A 214 22.21 -11.51 40.34
C ARG A 214 21.17 -11.67 39.22
N GLU A 215 21.59 -11.42 37.99
CA GLU A 215 20.77 -11.66 36.79
C GLU A 215 20.88 -13.14 36.39
N GLU A 216 19.76 -13.85 36.44
CA GLU A 216 19.59 -15.18 35.89
C GLU A 216 18.99 -15.09 34.48
N ARG A 217 19.57 -15.81 33.53
CA ARG A 217 19.09 -15.88 32.14
C ARG A 217 18.62 -17.29 31.83
N TYR A 218 17.41 -17.39 31.29
CA TYR A 218 16.86 -18.66 30.83
C TYR A 218 16.65 -18.59 29.32
N THR A 219 17.21 -19.55 28.61
CA THR A 219 16.91 -19.76 27.19
C THR A 219 15.54 -20.42 27.01
N TYR A 220 15.03 -20.41 25.78
CA TYR A 220 13.83 -21.17 25.42
C TYR A 220 14.00 -22.68 25.68
N GLY A 221 15.22 -23.22 25.52
CA GLY A 221 15.54 -24.60 25.89
C GLY A 221 15.40 -24.84 27.39
N ASP A 222 16.01 -23.98 28.21
CA ASP A 222 15.97 -24.08 29.67
C ASP A 222 14.53 -23.96 30.19
N LEU A 223 13.75 -23.03 29.62
CA LEU A 223 12.34 -22.84 29.97
C LEU A 223 11.51 -24.10 29.70
N ARG A 224 11.77 -24.78 28.58
CA ARG A 224 11.11 -26.07 28.26
C ARG A 224 11.46 -27.14 29.27
N GLU A 225 12.73 -27.25 29.67
CA GLU A 225 13.16 -28.23 30.65
C GLU A 225 12.54 -27.96 32.03
N CYS A 226 12.53 -26.70 32.49
CA CYS A 226 11.86 -26.31 33.73
C CYS A 226 10.36 -26.63 33.71
N ALA A 227 9.67 -26.30 32.61
CA ALA A 227 8.24 -26.58 32.45
C ALA A 227 7.95 -28.09 32.48
N LEU A 228 8.77 -28.92 31.82
CA LEU A 228 8.62 -30.37 31.81
C LEU A 228 8.90 -30.99 33.18
N ARG A 229 9.89 -30.48 33.93
CA ARG A 229 10.14 -30.91 35.31
C ARG A 229 8.97 -30.59 36.23
N ALA A 230 8.41 -29.38 36.13
CA ALA A 230 7.23 -28.99 36.89
C ALA A 230 6.01 -29.85 36.53
N ALA A 231 5.82 -30.15 35.23
CA ALA A 231 4.76 -31.05 34.78
C ALA A 231 4.92 -32.46 35.36
N GLY A 232 6.13 -33.03 35.32
CA GLY A 232 6.41 -34.35 35.91
C GLY A 232 6.13 -34.39 37.41
N PHE A 233 6.53 -33.35 38.15
CA PHE A 233 6.23 -33.22 39.57
C PHE A 233 4.71 -33.19 39.85
N LEU A 234 3.94 -32.41 39.07
CA LEU A 234 2.48 -32.36 39.24
C LEU A 234 1.82 -33.69 38.91
N THR A 235 2.29 -34.41 37.88
CA THR A 235 1.82 -35.76 37.56
C THR A 235 2.10 -36.73 38.69
N GLU A 236 3.29 -36.68 39.30
CA GLU A 236 3.64 -37.52 40.46
C GLU A 236 2.74 -37.23 41.67
N LYS A 237 2.33 -35.97 41.86
CA LYS A 237 1.34 -35.58 42.89
C LYS A 237 -0.10 -35.96 42.55
N GLY A 238 -0.32 -36.66 41.43
CA GLY A 238 -1.62 -37.18 41.04
C GLY A 238 -2.54 -36.16 40.39
N VAL A 239 -2.02 -35.00 39.96
CA VAL A 239 -2.82 -33.96 39.29
C VAL A 239 -3.30 -34.47 37.93
N LYS A 240 -4.60 -34.38 37.67
CA LYS A 240 -5.26 -34.88 36.45
C LYS A 240 -5.75 -33.75 35.55
N ALA A 241 -6.05 -34.11 34.30
CA ALA A 241 -6.68 -33.20 33.36
C ALA A 241 -8.03 -32.70 33.91
N GLY A 242 -8.24 -31.38 33.84
CA GLY A 242 -9.44 -30.70 34.36
C GLY A 242 -9.34 -30.22 35.81
N GLU A 243 -8.28 -30.58 36.53
CA GLU A 243 -8.03 -30.10 37.89
C GLU A 243 -7.37 -28.71 37.91
N ARG A 244 -7.58 -27.97 38.99
CA ARG A 244 -7.09 -26.60 39.15
C ARG A 244 -5.90 -26.58 40.10
N VAL A 245 -4.83 -25.88 39.70
CA VAL A 245 -3.63 -25.68 40.53
C VAL A 245 -3.52 -24.21 40.89
N GLY A 246 -3.45 -23.91 42.19
CA GLY A 246 -3.17 -22.56 42.68
C GLY A 246 -1.68 -22.24 42.52
N LEU A 247 -1.37 -21.11 41.88
CA LEU A 247 0.00 -20.61 41.76
C LEU A 247 0.14 -19.37 42.65
N LEU A 248 1.03 -19.43 43.64
CA LEU A 248 1.49 -18.26 44.36
C LEU A 248 2.99 -18.09 44.10
N SER A 249 3.37 -16.89 43.68
CA SER A 249 4.77 -16.47 43.54
C SER A 249 4.99 -15.27 44.46
N GLY A 250 6.06 -15.31 45.24
CA GLY A 250 6.56 -14.20 46.06
C GLY A 250 7.96 -13.79 45.65
#